data_AF-A0A7C1K8C6-F1
#
_entry.id   AF-A0A7C1K8C6-F1
#
_cell.length_a   1.000
_cell.length_b   1.000
_cell.length_c   1.000
_cell.angle_alpha   90.00
_cell.angle_beta   90.00
_cell.angle_gamma   90.00
#
_symmetry.space_group_name_H-M   'P 1'
#
loop_
_entity.id
_entity.type
_entity.pdbx_description
1 polymer ?
#
loop_
_entity_poly.entity_id
_entity_poly.type
_entity_poly.pdbx_seq_one_letter_code
_entity_poly.pdbx_strand_id
1 'polypeptide(L)'
;MAERAALFRKMVGITCKMLILAQSAQEPGIEKSEEDSKWLHDLAELLAERAELMQEIDATDSPGTEAERDEIRGLVSEIRELNAKMVGILEEKQRELGALLDQIRQGQRALVYLRPPGRGSGIILDRKK
;
A
#
# COMPACT_ATOMS: atom_id res chain seq x y z
N MET A 1 31.42 -10.20 -12.78
CA MET A 1 30.41 -11.10 -13.40
C MET A 1 29.33 -11.59 -12.42
N ALA A 2 29.24 -11.10 -11.17
CA ALA A 2 28.19 -11.46 -10.20
C ALA A 2 27.30 -10.26 -9.80
N GLU A 3 27.48 -9.13 -10.48
CA GLU A 3 26.98 -7.83 -10.06
C GLU A 3 25.48 -7.70 -10.37
N ARG A 4 25.05 -8.13 -11.57
CA ARG A 4 23.65 -8.00 -12.00
C ARG A 4 22.72 -8.92 -11.21
N ALA A 5 23.07 -10.20 -11.04
CA ALA A 5 22.29 -11.11 -10.20
C ALA A 5 22.20 -10.61 -8.74
N ALA A 6 23.26 -10.00 -8.21
CA ALA A 6 23.23 -9.40 -6.87
C ALA A 6 22.22 -8.25 -6.76
N LEU A 7 22.10 -7.40 -7.79
CA LEU A 7 21.08 -6.34 -7.85
C LEU A 7 19.66 -6.94 -7.83
N PHE A 8 19.39 -8.01 -8.59
CA PHE A 8 18.10 -8.70 -8.55
C PHE A 8 17.80 -9.31 -7.16
N ARG A 9 18.80 -9.89 -6.48
CA ARG A 9 18.63 -10.38 -5.10
C ARG A 9 18.33 -9.23 -4.12
N LYS A 10 18.98 -8.08 -4.28
CA LYS A 10 18.65 -6.87 -3.50
C LYS A 10 17.21 -6.42 -3.78
N MET A 11 16.75 -6.51 -5.03
CA MET A 11 15.37 -6.16 -5.40
C MET A 11 14.35 -7.12 -4.78
N VAL A 12 14.64 -8.44 -4.71
CA VAL A 12 13.84 -9.40 -3.93
C VAL A 12 13.76 -8.95 -2.47
N GLY A 13 14.91 -8.64 -1.85
CA GLY A 13 14.98 -8.20 -0.46
C GLY A 13 14.13 -6.96 -0.17
N ILE A 14 14.19 -5.94 -1.03
CA ILE A 14 13.34 -4.73 -0.92
C ILE A 14 11.86 -5.12 -1.06
N THR A 15 11.51 -5.92 -2.07
CA THR A 15 10.12 -6.33 -2.30
C THR A 15 9.55 -7.14 -1.13
N CYS A 16 10.36 -7.99 -0.48
CA CYS A 16 9.99 -8.70 0.75
C CYS A 16 9.70 -7.74 1.91
N LYS A 17 10.55 -6.72 2.13
CA LYS A 17 10.31 -5.70 3.16
C LYS A 17 9.00 -4.95 2.91
N MET A 18 8.74 -4.57 1.66
CA MET A 18 7.50 -3.90 1.28
C MET A 18 6.27 -4.77 1.55
N LEU A 19 6.34 -6.07 1.23
CA LEU A 19 5.25 -7.01 1.52
C LEU A 19 4.99 -7.13 3.03
N ILE A 20 6.04 -7.21 3.85
CA ILE A 20 5.92 -7.24 5.31
C ILE A 20 5.21 -5.99 5.82
N LEU A 21 5.60 -4.79 5.36
CA LEU A 21 4.93 -3.54 5.74
C LEU A 21 3.44 -3.54 5.35
N ALA A 22 3.13 -3.99 4.13
CA ALA A 22 1.75 -4.08 3.67
C ALA A 22 0.90 -5.05 4.52
N GLN A 23 1.49 -6.17 4.97
CA GLN A 23 0.86 -7.12 5.87
C GLN A 23 0.70 -6.55 7.29
N SER A 24 1.71 -5.87 7.83
CA SER A 24 1.71 -5.35 9.20
C SER A 24 0.71 -4.23 9.45
N ALA A 25 0.23 -3.55 8.40
CA ALA A 25 -0.81 -2.53 8.51
C ALA A 25 -2.21 -3.09 8.86
N GLN A 26 -2.34 -4.29 9.44
CA GLN A 26 -3.58 -5.07 9.53
C GLN A 26 -4.52 -4.77 10.70
N GLU A 27 -4.25 -3.81 11.58
CA GLU A 27 -5.18 -3.54 12.69
C GLU A 27 -5.58 -2.06 12.76
N PRO A 28 -6.82 -1.71 12.37
CA PRO A 28 -7.42 -0.45 12.78
C PRO A 28 -7.78 -0.56 14.27
N GLY A 29 -6.77 -0.46 15.13
CA GLY A 29 -6.95 -0.16 16.54
C GLY A 29 -7.21 1.33 16.70
N ILE A 30 -8.25 1.72 17.45
CA ILE A 30 -8.71 3.11 17.66
C ILE A 30 -7.64 4.02 18.30
N GLU A 31 -6.48 3.46 18.70
CA GLU A 31 -5.36 4.19 19.28
C GLU A 31 -4.07 3.86 18.52
N LYS A 32 -3.73 4.58 17.43
CA LYS A 32 -2.35 4.70 16.88
C LYS A 32 -2.25 5.69 15.71
N SER A 33 -2.45 6.97 16.00
CA SER A 33 -2.39 8.06 15.00
C SER A 33 -0.98 8.30 14.40
N GLU A 34 0.10 7.78 15.01
CA GLU A 34 1.48 7.97 14.52
C GLU A 34 2.05 6.76 13.76
N GLU A 35 1.68 5.53 14.13
CA GLU A 35 2.18 4.31 13.46
C GLU A 35 1.54 4.12 12.07
N ASP A 36 0.29 4.53 11.89
CA ASP A 36 -0.43 4.42 10.61
C ASP A 36 0.10 5.37 9.52
N SER A 37 0.73 6.48 9.90
CA SER A 37 1.39 7.37 8.93
C SER A 37 2.80 6.91 8.58
N LYS A 38 3.44 6.18 9.51
CA LYS A 38 4.82 5.73 9.36
C LYS A 38 4.96 4.60 8.33
N TRP A 39 4.07 3.62 8.30
CA TRP A 39 4.20 2.52 7.33
C TRP A 39 4.04 2.97 5.87
N LEU A 40 3.19 3.97 5.59
CA LEU A 40 3.06 4.55 4.25
C LEU A 40 4.34 5.29 3.84
N HIS A 41 4.95 6.01 4.79
CA HIS A 41 6.23 6.66 4.58
C HIS A 41 7.34 5.64 4.30
N ASP A 42 7.48 4.62 5.17
CA ASP A 42 8.46 3.55 5.02
C ASP A 42 8.26 2.78 3.69
N LEU A 43 7.01 2.57 3.26
CA LEU A 43 6.70 1.95 1.97
C LEU A 43 7.12 2.84 0.79
N ALA A 44 6.94 4.16 0.90
CA ALA A 44 7.37 5.11 -0.12
C ALA A 44 8.91 5.19 -0.23
N GLU A 45 9.62 5.13 0.90
CA GLU A 45 11.09 5.06 0.91
C GLU A 45 11.60 3.80 0.22
N LEU A 46 11.01 2.63 0.51
CA LEU A 46 11.38 1.38 -0.17
C LEU A 46 11.06 1.40 -1.66
N LEU A 47 9.98 2.07 -2.08
CA LEU A 47 9.66 2.28 -3.50
C LEU A 47 10.73 3.15 -4.18
N ALA A 48 11.21 4.20 -3.52
CA ALA A 48 12.30 5.03 -4.02
C ALA A 48 13.60 4.22 -4.13
N GLU A 49 13.97 3.46 -3.10
CA GLU A 49 15.15 2.58 -3.12
C GLU A 49 15.06 1.55 -4.26
N ARG A 50 13.86 0.97 -4.48
CA ARG A 50 13.62 0.04 -5.59
C ARG A 50 13.77 0.71 -6.95
N ALA A 51 13.34 1.97 -7.09
CA ALA A 51 13.45 2.72 -8.34
C ALA A 51 14.90 3.04 -8.68
N GLU A 52 15.71 3.45 -7.69
CA GLU A 52 17.16 3.63 -7.86
C GLU A 52 17.83 2.33 -8.28
N LEU A 53 17.48 1.22 -7.62
CA LEU A 53 18.02 -0.10 -7.96
C LEU A 53 17.65 -0.54 -9.38
N MET A 54 16.47 -0.17 -9.87
CA MET A 54 16.07 -0.45 -11.25
C MET A 54 16.95 0.30 -12.26
N GLN A 55 17.30 1.55 -11.96
CA GLN A 55 18.23 2.34 -12.79
C GLN A 55 19.63 1.70 -12.79
N GLU A 56 20.11 1.19 -11.66
CA GLU A 56 21.38 0.46 -11.59
C GLU A 56 21.35 -0.83 -12.43
N ILE A 57 20.25 -1.58 -12.39
CA ILE A 57 20.06 -2.79 -13.19
C ILE A 57 20.08 -2.47 -14.69
N ASP A 58 19.40 -1.40 -15.09
CA ASP A 58 19.32 -0.96 -16.49
C ASP A 58 20.65 -0.42 -17.02
N ALA A 59 21.45 0.23 -16.15
CA ALA A 59 22.80 0.68 -16.47
C ALA A 59 23.82 -0.46 -16.55
N THR A 60 23.49 -1.64 -16.02
CA THR A 60 24.40 -2.79 -16.02
C THR A 60 24.39 -3.50 -17.37
N ASP A 61 25.31 -3.12 -18.25
CA ASP A 61 25.48 -3.72 -19.58
C ASP A 61 26.39 -4.95 -19.50
N SER A 62 25.83 -6.08 -19.03
CA SER A 62 26.52 -7.38 -18.98
C SER A 62 25.71 -8.44 -19.70
N PRO A 63 26.27 -9.12 -20.73
CA PRO A 63 25.59 -10.21 -21.42
C PRO A 63 25.34 -11.40 -20.49
N GLY A 64 26.08 -11.52 -19.37
CA GLY A 64 25.93 -12.56 -18.36
C GLY A 64 26.17 -13.98 -18.87
N THR A 65 26.39 -14.91 -17.96
CA THR A 65 26.44 -16.35 -18.31
C THR A 65 25.02 -16.94 -18.41
N GLU A 66 24.86 -18.11 -19.02
CA GLU A 66 23.55 -18.79 -19.07
C GLU A 66 23.00 -19.08 -17.66
N ALA A 67 23.87 -19.54 -16.75
CA ALA A 67 23.51 -19.76 -15.34
C ALA A 67 23.04 -18.46 -14.65
N GLU A 68 23.69 -17.32 -14.91
CA GLU A 68 23.27 -16.03 -14.37
C GLU A 68 21.91 -15.59 -14.91
N ARG A 69 21.64 -15.82 -16.20
CA ARG A 69 20.35 -15.49 -16.82
C ARG A 69 19.21 -16.36 -16.25
N ASP A 70 19.46 -17.63 -16.03
CA ASP A 70 18.50 -18.54 -15.41
C ASP A 70 18.22 -18.16 -13.96
N GLU A 71 19.25 -17.78 -13.20
CA GLU A 71 19.08 -17.24 -11.85
C GLU A 71 18.22 -15.96 -11.86
N ILE A 72 18.56 -14.99 -12.72
CA ILE A 72 17.81 -13.74 -12.85
C ILE A 72 16.34 -14.03 -13.23
N ARG A 73 16.08 -15.02 -14.09
CA ARG A 73 14.71 -15.43 -14.44
C ARG A 73 13.94 -15.91 -13.22
N GLY A 74 14.57 -16.71 -12.36
CA GLY A 74 14.00 -17.16 -11.09
C GLY A 74 13.67 -15.99 -10.16
N LEU A 75 14.63 -15.09 -9.96
CA LEU A 75 14.46 -13.90 -9.12
C LEU A 75 13.35 -12.97 -9.65
N VAL A 76 13.24 -12.78 -10.97
CA VAL A 76 12.16 -12.00 -11.57
C VAL A 76 10.79 -12.65 -11.33
N SER A 77 10.70 -13.98 -11.40
CA SER A 77 9.46 -14.70 -11.07
C SER A 77 9.06 -14.48 -9.62
N GLU A 78 10.02 -14.61 -8.69
CA GLU A 78 9.80 -14.36 -7.27
C GLU A 78 9.31 -12.92 -7.00
N ILE A 79 9.96 -11.93 -7.62
CA ILE A 79 9.54 -10.52 -7.51
C ILE A 79 8.11 -10.32 -8.01
N ARG A 80 7.71 -10.97 -9.11
CA ARG A 80 6.33 -10.88 -9.62
C ARG A 80 5.32 -11.48 -8.64
N GLU A 81 5.63 -12.63 -8.06
CA GLU A 81 4.76 -13.27 -7.06
C GLU A 81 4.61 -12.42 -5.81
N LEU A 82 5.69 -11.83 -5.31
CA LEU A 82 5.65 -10.92 -4.16
C LEU A 82 4.83 -9.66 -4.46
N ASN A 83 5.00 -9.07 -5.64
CA ASN A 83 4.21 -7.90 -6.06
C ASN A 83 2.72 -8.25 -6.17
N ALA A 84 2.35 -9.41 -6.74
CA ALA A 84 0.96 -9.82 -6.85
C ALA A 84 0.30 -9.97 -5.46
N LYS A 85 1.01 -10.58 -4.49
CA LYS A 85 0.54 -10.67 -3.10
C LYS A 85 0.34 -9.30 -2.46
N MET A 86 1.32 -8.40 -2.63
CA MET A 86 1.26 -7.05 -2.09
C MET A 86 0.12 -6.23 -2.69
N VAL A 87 -0.10 -6.31 -4.01
CA VAL A 87 -1.21 -5.65 -4.68
C VAL A 87 -2.55 -6.13 -4.12
N GLY A 88 -2.75 -7.43 -3.96
CA GLY A 88 -3.97 -7.97 -3.38
C GLY A 88 -4.28 -7.41 -1.99
N ILE A 89 -3.26 -7.31 -1.13
CA ILE A 89 -3.39 -6.71 0.22
C ILE A 89 -3.78 -5.23 0.14
N LEU A 90 -3.11 -4.46 -0.73
CA LEU A 90 -3.38 -3.02 -0.85
C LEU A 90 -4.75 -2.73 -1.47
N GLU A 91 -5.20 -3.53 -2.43
CA GLU A 91 -6.54 -3.42 -3.03
C GLU A 91 -7.65 -3.74 -2.02
N GLU A 92 -7.45 -4.75 -1.17
CA GLU A 92 -8.38 -5.09 -0.09
C GLU A 92 -8.51 -3.92 0.90
N LYS A 93 -7.38 -3.34 1.33
CA LYS A 93 -7.36 -2.14 2.19
C LYS A 93 -8.05 -0.94 1.54
N GLN A 94 -7.81 -0.70 0.26
CA GLN A 94 -8.46 0.38 -0.47
C GLN A 94 -9.99 0.20 -0.49
N ARG A 95 -10.47 -1.04 -0.63
CA ARG A 95 -11.89 -1.37 -0.59
C ARG A 95 -12.51 -1.12 0.79
N GLU A 96 -11.83 -1.53 1.87
CA GLU A 96 -12.27 -1.30 3.25
C GLU A 96 -12.37 0.20 3.57
N LEU A 97 -11.33 0.96 3.24
CA LEU A 97 -11.32 2.42 3.41
C LEU A 97 -12.43 3.09 2.58
N GLY A 98 -12.67 2.62 1.35
CA GLY A 98 -13.77 3.08 0.51
C GLY A 98 -15.14 2.87 1.18
N ALA A 99 -15.36 1.70 1.78
CA ALA A 99 -16.61 1.39 2.47
C ALA A 99 -16.82 2.28 3.72
N LEU A 100 -15.78 2.53 4.51
CA LEU A 100 -15.85 3.44 5.66
C LEU A 100 -16.13 4.88 5.23
N LEU A 101 -15.48 5.36 4.17
CA LEU A 101 -15.72 6.70 3.62
C LEU A 101 -17.16 6.85 3.13
N ASP A 102 -17.74 5.82 2.51
CA ASP A 102 -19.13 5.85 2.08
C ASP A 102 -20.10 5.88 3.26
N GLN A 103 -19.81 5.18 4.37
CA GLN A 103 -20.59 5.30 5.60
C GLN A 103 -20.53 6.72 6.19
N ILE A 104 -19.35 7.33 6.22
CA ILE A 104 -19.18 8.73 6.67
C ILE A 104 -20.01 9.68 5.80
N ARG A 105 -19.95 9.53 4.47
CA ARG A 105 -20.75 10.33 3.53
C ARG A 105 -22.25 10.12 3.68
N GLN A 106 -22.69 8.92 4.03
CA GLN A 106 -24.10 8.65 4.35
C GLN A 106 -24.50 9.34 5.65
N GLY A 107 -23.67 9.26 6.70
CA GLY A 107 -23.87 9.99 7.95
C GLY A 107 -23.96 11.50 7.73
N GLN A 108 -23.06 12.09 6.95
CA GLN A 108 -23.10 13.51 6.58
C GLN A 108 -24.40 13.89 5.86
N ARG A 109 -24.87 13.06 4.92
CA ARG A 109 -26.17 13.28 4.26
C ARG A 109 -27.33 13.22 5.25
N ALA A 110 -27.30 12.29 6.21
CA ALA A 110 -28.33 12.21 7.26
C ALA A 110 -28.32 13.44 8.18
N LEU A 111 -27.14 14.02 8.48
CA LEU A 111 -26.98 15.24 9.28
C LEU A 111 -27.63 16.48 8.63
N VAL A 112 -27.72 16.56 7.30
CA VAL A 112 -28.41 17.67 6.61
C VAL A 112 -29.90 17.75 7.00
N TYR A 113 -30.51 16.63 7.35
CA TYR A 113 -31.92 16.56 7.79
C TYR A 113 -32.09 16.84 9.29
N LEU A 114 -31.00 17.06 10.02
CA LEU A 114 -30.98 17.38 11.44
C LEU A 114 -30.72 18.87 11.60
N ARG A 115 -31.74 19.65 11.99
CA ARG A 115 -31.52 21.04 12.41
C ARG A 115 -31.06 21.08 13.87
N PRO A 116 -30.12 21.98 14.23
CA PRO A 116 -29.86 22.29 15.62
C PRO A 116 -31.17 22.72 16.30
N PRO A 117 -31.44 22.25 17.53
CA PRO A 117 -32.61 22.65 18.27
C PRO A 117 -32.61 24.18 18.45
N GLY A 118 -33.68 24.86 18.03
CA GLY A 118 -33.94 26.23 18.48
C GLY A 118 -34.15 26.26 20.00
N ARG A 119 -33.97 27.43 20.65
CA ARG A 119 -34.19 27.57 22.11
C ARG A 119 -35.58 27.00 22.47
N GLY A 120 -35.59 25.81 23.08
CA GLY A 120 -36.79 25.16 23.61
C GLY A 120 -37.32 23.92 22.88
N SER A 121 -36.74 23.44 21.78
CA SER A 121 -37.25 22.24 21.09
C SER A 121 -36.14 21.32 20.65
N GLY A 122 -36.15 20.05 21.08
CA GLY A 122 -35.21 19.01 20.66
C GLY A 122 -35.10 18.82 19.14
N ILE A 123 -34.12 18.01 18.72
CA ILE A 123 -33.72 17.80 17.32
C ILE A 123 -34.95 17.52 16.44
N ILE A 124 -35.19 18.37 15.43
CA ILE A 124 -36.31 18.24 14.49
C ILE A 124 -35.81 17.52 13.24
N LEU A 125 -36.40 16.36 12.95
CA LEU A 125 -36.18 15.62 11.70
C LEU A 125 -37.08 16.20 10.60
N ASP A 126 -36.50 16.96 9.66
CA ASP A 126 -37.27 17.51 8.53
C ASP A 126 -37.29 16.48 7.38
N ARG A 127 -38.20 15.51 7.46
CA ARG A 127 -38.47 14.58 6.35
C ARG A 127 -39.29 15.32 5.27
N LYS A 128 -38.64 15.88 4.26
CA LYS A 128 -39.34 16.27 3.03
C LYS A 128 -39.60 15.03 2.16
N LYS A 129 -40.87 14.89 1.78
CA LYS A 129 -41.45 13.87 0.90
C LYS A 129 -40.80 13.85 -0.48
#